data_AF-A0A1Z5SGS6-F1
#
_entry.id   AF-A0A1Z5SGS6-F1
#
_cell.length_a   1.000
_cell.length_b   1.000
_cell.length_c   1.000
_cell.angle_alpha   90.00
_cell.angle_beta   90.00
_cell.angle_gamma   90.00
#
_symmetry.space_group_name_H-M   'P 1'
#
loop_
_entity.id
_entity.type
_entity.pdbx_description
1 polymer ?
#
loop_
_entity_poly.entity_id
_entity_poly.type
_entity_poly.pdbx_seq_one_letter_code
_entity_poly.pdbx_strand_id
1 'polypeptide(L)'
;MCLATNAYCQAEEETLVVRVLALDTSVIIAKRFSEKIVEFAPGYKLAFVDNEKRHFVRYVYKNEKNETLRVDYGFYMTDGDEEGRGKRAVVNYQSISGELSVVTNIYNFLFSSSLTPERIMTSSTMGSPVSFAGKNFEYTLLPDDYEAGYWVLTFRNR
;
A
#
# COMPACT_ATOMS: atom_id res chain seq x y z
N MET A 1 14.59 -51.53 13.77
CA MET A 1 14.63 -50.29 14.57
C MET A 1 15.58 -49.33 13.85
N CYS A 2 15.24 -48.04 13.74
CA CYS A 2 15.90 -46.96 12.98
C CYS A 2 15.67 -47.01 11.45
N LEU A 3 15.25 -45.96 10.73
CA LEU A 3 15.06 -44.54 11.03
C LEU A 3 13.96 -43.97 10.11
N ALA A 4 13.20 -43.01 10.65
CA ALA A 4 12.30 -42.16 9.89
C ALA A 4 13.12 -41.26 8.96
N THR A 5 12.79 -41.29 7.67
CA THR A 5 13.25 -40.27 6.73
C THR A 5 12.24 -39.13 6.77
N ASN A 6 12.63 -38.03 7.42
CA ASN A 6 11.92 -36.76 7.39
C ASN A 6 11.76 -36.29 5.95
N ALA A 7 10.52 -36.28 5.46
CA ALA A 7 10.17 -35.49 4.29
C ALA A 7 10.15 -34.02 4.72
N TYR A 8 11.19 -33.28 4.33
CA TYR A 8 11.20 -31.83 4.37
C TYR A 8 10.08 -31.33 3.43
N CYS A 9 8.98 -30.86 4.00
CA CYS A 9 8.12 -29.90 3.31
C CYS A 9 8.95 -28.63 3.11
N GLN A 10 9.51 -28.43 1.91
CA GLN A 10 9.78 -27.08 1.44
C GLN A 10 8.42 -26.47 1.16
N ALA A 11 7.90 -25.68 2.11
CA ALA A 11 6.84 -24.75 1.80
C ALA A 11 7.43 -23.76 0.79
N GLU A 12 7.01 -23.83 -0.47
CA GLU A 12 7.14 -22.70 -1.38
C GLU A 12 6.50 -21.51 -0.65
N GLU A 13 7.30 -20.48 -0.31
CA GLU A 13 6.76 -19.24 0.20
C GLU A 13 5.84 -18.67 -0.88
N GLU A 14 4.53 -18.89 -0.75
CA GLU A 14 3.51 -18.28 -1.60
C GLU A 14 3.71 -16.77 -1.52
N THR A 15 4.33 -16.20 -2.55
CA THR A 15 4.55 -14.76 -2.62
C THR A 15 3.18 -14.11 -2.78
N LEU A 16 2.82 -13.26 -1.83
CA LEU A 16 1.55 -12.55 -1.84
C LEU A 16 1.44 -11.70 -3.12
N VAL A 17 0.31 -11.78 -3.83
CA VAL A 17 0.10 -11.07 -5.10
C VAL A 17 -0.87 -9.90 -4.90
N VAL A 18 -0.43 -8.68 -5.23
CA VAL A 18 -1.28 -7.49 -5.27
C VAL A 18 -1.80 -7.29 -6.68
N ARG A 19 -3.07 -6.94 -6.82
CA ARG A 19 -3.70 -6.67 -8.11
C ARG A 19 -3.50 -5.26 -8.62
N VAL A 20 -3.48 -4.27 -7.73
CA VAL A 20 -3.41 -2.86 -8.09
C VAL A 20 -2.52 -2.10 -7.13
N LEU A 21 -1.50 -1.41 -7.64
CA LEU A 21 -0.70 -0.42 -6.91
C LEU A 21 -0.44 0.78 -7.82
N ALA A 22 -0.13 1.91 -7.20
CA ALA A 22 0.40 3.08 -7.87
C ALA A 22 1.93 3.16 -7.76
N LEU A 23 2.62 2.03 -7.67
CA LEU A 23 4.08 1.94 -7.73
C LEU A 23 4.56 1.86 -9.18
N ASP A 24 5.80 2.31 -9.41
CA ASP A 24 6.48 2.28 -10.71
C ASP A 24 5.69 2.97 -11.83
N THR A 25 4.94 4.01 -11.46
CA THR A 25 4.07 4.76 -12.36
C THR A 25 4.21 6.26 -12.14
N SER A 26 3.46 7.06 -12.92
CA SER A 26 3.50 8.52 -12.81
C SER A 26 2.63 9.03 -11.65
N VAL A 27 2.94 10.25 -11.19
CA VAL A 27 2.15 10.97 -10.17
C VAL A 27 0.68 11.13 -10.58
N ILE A 28 0.39 11.24 -11.89
CA ILE A 28 -0.99 11.32 -12.39
C ILE A 28 -1.76 10.03 -12.11
N ILE A 29 -1.12 8.87 -12.27
CA ILE A 29 -1.75 7.58 -11.97
C ILE A 29 -1.92 7.41 -10.45
N ALA A 30 -0.96 7.84 -9.64
CA ALA A 30 -1.12 7.86 -8.18
C ALA A 30 -2.30 8.71 -7.71
N LYS A 31 -2.50 9.90 -8.31
CA LYS A 31 -3.68 10.72 -8.05
C LYS A 31 -4.99 9.96 -8.36
N ARG A 32 -5.08 9.35 -9.54
CA ARG A 32 -6.27 8.57 -9.94
C ARG A 32 -6.50 7.38 -9.02
N PHE A 33 -5.43 6.72 -8.58
CA PHE A 33 -5.51 5.65 -7.61
C PHE A 33 -6.06 6.17 -6.27
N SER A 34 -5.57 7.31 -5.75
CA SER A 34 -6.10 7.88 -4.51
C SER A 34 -7.58 8.24 -4.60
N GLU A 35 -8.02 8.76 -5.76
CA GLU A 35 -9.43 9.02 -6.04
C GLU A 35 -10.26 7.74 -6.12
N LYS A 36 -9.67 6.61 -6.54
CA LYS A 36 -10.36 5.34 -6.61
C LYS A 36 -10.47 4.63 -5.26
N ILE A 37 -9.41 4.65 -4.44
CA ILE A 37 -9.43 3.92 -3.16
C ILE A 37 -10.42 4.50 -2.15
N VAL A 38 -10.73 5.80 -2.22
CA VAL A 38 -11.72 6.41 -1.32
C VAL A 38 -13.14 5.87 -1.56
N GLU A 39 -13.42 5.27 -2.73
CA GLU A 39 -14.69 4.57 -2.96
C GLU A 39 -14.88 3.36 -2.02
N PHE A 40 -13.78 2.82 -1.47
CA PHE A 40 -13.79 1.73 -0.47
C PHE A 40 -13.78 2.25 0.98
N ALA A 41 -13.83 3.57 1.16
CA ALA A 41 -13.89 4.27 2.44
C ALA A 41 -15.13 5.17 2.48
N PRO A 42 -16.35 4.60 2.50
CA PRO A 42 -17.58 5.40 2.46
C PRO A 42 -17.62 6.39 3.63
N GLY A 43 -18.05 7.62 3.34
CA GLY A 43 -18.10 8.70 4.32
C GLY A 43 -16.82 9.54 4.41
N TYR A 44 -15.69 9.07 3.89
CA TYR A 44 -14.48 9.87 3.78
C TYR A 44 -14.53 10.78 2.55
N LYS A 45 -14.18 12.06 2.74
CA LYS A 45 -14.11 13.08 1.68
C LYS A 45 -12.74 13.73 1.70
N LEU A 46 -12.25 14.12 0.53
CA LEU A 46 -10.95 14.80 0.42
C LEU A 46 -11.00 16.12 1.23
N ALA A 47 -10.13 16.24 2.22
CA ALA A 47 -10.02 17.42 3.06
C ALA A 47 -8.94 18.36 2.51
N PHE A 48 -7.74 17.84 2.23
CA PHE A 48 -6.67 18.60 1.60
C PHE A 48 -5.61 17.68 0.98
N VAL A 49 -4.73 18.27 0.16
CA VAL A 49 -3.55 17.62 -0.41
C VAL A 49 -2.31 18.35 0.11
N ASP A 50 -1.41 17.63 0.74
CA ASP A 50 -0.13 18.12 1.24
C ASP A 50 0.99 17.72 0.27
N ASN A 51 1.71 18.72 -0.21
CA ASN A 51 2.85 18.60 -1.12
C ASN A 51 4.04 19.46 -0.65
N GLU A 52 4.11 19.77 0.65
CA GLU A 52 5.17 20.63 1.21
C GLU A 52 6.55 19.96 1.13
N LYS A 53 6.59 18.64 1.28
CA LYS A 53 7.83 17.86 1.18
C LYS A 53 8.17 17.60 -0.27
N ARG A 54 9.38 17.99 -0.68
CA ARG A 54 9.96 17.62 -1.97
C ARG A 54 9.90 16.11 -2.12
N HIS A 55 9.49 15.63 -3.29
CA HIS A 55 9.43 14.19 -3.58
C HIS A 55 8.36 13.40 -2.82
N PHE A 56 7.35 14.10 -2.28
CA PHE A 56 6.25 13.48 -1.57
C PHE A 56 4.91 14.19 -1.85
N VAL A 57 3.82 13.42 -1.95
CA VAL A 57 2.44 13.93 -1.97
C VAL A 57 1.61 13.11 -1.00
N ARG A 58 0.81 13.78 -0.18
CA ARG A 58 -0.14 13.18 0.75
C ARG A 58 -1.55 13.67 0.44
N TYR A 59 -2.47 12.73 0.26
CA TYR A 59 -3.89 13.00 0.18
C TYR A 59 -4.52 12.71 1.54
N VAL A 60 -5.18 13.70 2.12
CA VAL A 60 -5.84 13.57 3.42
C VAL A 60 -7.34 13.64 3.22
N TYR A 61 -8.03 12.58 3.64
CA TYR A 61 -9.47 12.46 3.62
C TYR A 61 -9.98 12.46 5.05
N LYS A 62 -11.16 13.04 5.28
CA LYS A 62 -11.83 13.05 6.58
C LYS A 62 -13.28 12.65 6.45
N ASN A 63 -13.83 12.05 7.49
CA ASN A 63 -15.26 11.80 7.60
C ASN A 63 -15.93 12.79 8.56
N GLU A 64 -17.23 12.60 8.83
CA GLU A 64 -18.03 13.49 9.69
C GLU A 64 -17.57 13.52 11.15
N LYS A 65 -16.85 12.48 11.60
CA LYS A 65 -16.25 12.39 12.93
C LYS A 65 -14.84 12.97 13.01
N ASN A 66 -14.33 13.54 11.92
CA ASN A 66 -12.93 13.95 11.74
C ASN A 66 -11.90 12.81 11.80
N GLU A 67 -12.32 11.55 11.68
CA GLU A 67 -11.39 10.42 11.49
C GLU A 67 -10.70 10.59 10.14
N THR A 68 -9.43 10.20 10.07
CA THR A 68 -8.54 10.53 8.95
C THR A 68 -8.16 9.29 8.14
N LEU A 69 -8.27 9.37 6.83
CA LEU A 69 -7.66 8.42 5.90
C LEU A 69 -6.55 9.17 5.14
N ARG A 70 -5.33 8.65 5.19
CA ARG A 70 -4.14 9.24 4.57
C ARG A 70 -3.62 8.33 3.47
N VAL A 71 -3.30 8.91 2.34
CA VAL A 71 -2.70 8.21 1.20
C VAL A 71 -1.45 8.97 0.78
N ASP A 72 -0.31 8.36 1.02
CA ASP A 72 1.00 8.95 0.88
C ASP A 72 1.73 8.33 -0.32
N TYR A 73 2.36 9.18 -1.14
CA TYR A 73 3.19 8.77 -2.26
C TYR A 73 4.56 9.43 -2.19
N GLY A 74 5.61 8.63 -2.30
CA GLY A 74 6.98 9.10 -2.52
C GLY A 74 7.38 8.89 -3.97
N PHE A 75 8.17 9.81 -4.52
CA PHE A 75 8.62 9.75 -5.91
C PHE A 75 10.07 10.13 -6.09
N TYR A 76 10.78 9.43 -6.96
CA TYR A 76 12.10 9.86 -7.43
C TYR A 76 11.99 10.44 -8.84
N MET A 77 12.98 11.24 -9.22
CA MET A 77 13.09 11.76 -10.57
C MET A 77 14.00 10.82 -11.36
N THR A 78 13.48 10.20 -12.42
CA THR A 78 14.29 9.53 -13.43
C THR A 78 14.58 10.49 -14.56
N ASP A 79 15.74 10.37 -15.18
CA ASP A 79 15.97 10.98 -16.48
C ASP A 79 14.97 10.37 -17.48
N GLY A 80 14.40 11.20 -18.34
CA GLY A 80 13.50 10.70 -19.38
C GLY A 80 14.28 9.90 -20.40
N ASP A 81 13.63 8.89 -21.00
CA ASP A 81 14.19 8.14 -22.13
C ASP A 81 14.74 9.11 -23.20
N GLU A 82 15.78 8.69 -23.91
CA GLU A 82 16.77 9.44 -24.72
C GLU A 82 16.23 10.44 -25.80
N GLU A 83 14.95 10.78 -25.80
CA GLU A 83 14.26 11.68 -26.74
C GLU A 83 13.92 13.07 -26.16
N GLY A 84 14.72 13.60 -25.22
CA GLY A 84 14.63 15.00 -24.80
C GLY A 84 13.39 15.36 -23.96
N ARG A 85 12.68 14.37 -23.40
CA ARG A 85 11.65 14.61 -22.38
C ARG A 85 12.35 14.79 -21.04
N GLY A 86 12.14 15.93 -20.39
CA GLY A 86 12.74 16.24 -19.09
C GLY A 86 12.47 15.20 -18.00
N LYS A 87 13.11 15.38 -16.84
CA LYS A 87 13.02 14.44 -15.71
C LYS A 87 11.57 14.05 -15.38
N ARG A 88 11.31 12.76 -15.26
CA ARG A 88 9.99 12.20 -14.95
C ARG A 88 9.93 11.76 -13.49
N ALA A 89 8.87 12.14 -12.79
CA ALA A 89 8.59 11.62 -11.45
C ALA A 89 8.00 10.20 -11.55
N VAL A 90 8.63 9.25 -10.85
CA VAL A 90 8.19 7.85 -10.75
C VAL A 90 7.95 7.52 -9.28
N VAL A 91 6.79 6.94 -9.00
CA VAL A 91 6.39 6.57 -7.64
C VAL A 91 7.16 5.33 -7.19
N ASN A 92 7.84 5.42 -6.05
CA ASN A 92 8.60 4.31 -5.44
C ASN A 92 8.11 3.93 -4.03
N TYR A 93 7.17 4.71 -3.50
CA TYR A 93 6.59 4.50 -2.19
C TYR A 93 5.10 4.81 -2.24
N GLN A 94 4.31 3.94 -1.64
CA GLN A 94 2.88 4.14 -1.44
C GLN A 94 2.55 3.70 -0.01
N SER A 95 1.81 4.53 0.73
CA SER A 95 1.29 4.17 2.04
C SER A 95 -0.15 4.60 2.21
N ILE A 96 -0.96 3.77 2.87
CA ILE A 96 -2.37 4.01 3.14
C ILE A 96 -2.58 3.80 4.63
N SER A 97 -3.04 4.83 5.33
CA SER A 97 -3.25 4.84 6.77
C SER A 97 -4.67 5.25 7.10
N GLY A 98 -5.34 4.55 8.01
CA GLY A 98 -6.68 4.88 8.46
C GLY A 98 -7.21 3.88 9.47
N GLU A 99 -8.48 4.00 9.84
CA GLU A 99 -9.14 3.02 10.73
C GLU A 99 -9.06 1.59 10.18
N LEU A 100 -8.92 0.61 11.07
CA LEU A 100 -8.79 -0.80 10.74
C LEU A 100 -9.84 -1.30 9.73
N SER A 101 -11.11 -0.93 9.91
CA SER A 101 -12.22 -1.36 9.04
C SER A 101 -12.04 -0.84 7.60
N VAL A 102 -11.65 0.43 7.46
CA VAL A 102 -11.39 1.08 6.17
C VAL A 102 -10.16 0.46 5.51
N VAL A 103 -9.06 0.30 6.25
CA VAL A 103 -7.84 -0.33 5.76
C VAL A 103 -8.08 -1.78 5.34
N THR A 104 -8.96 -2.50 6.03
CA THR A 104 -9.36 -3.86 5.67
C THR A 104 -10.10 -3.89 4.33
N ASN A 105 -11.03 -2.95 4.10
CA ASN A 105 -11.74 -2.85 2.81
C ASN A 105 -10.79 -2.55 1.67
N ILE A 106 -9.85 -1.62 1.89
CA ILE A 106 -8.82 -1.28 0.91
C ILE A 106 -7.91 -2.48 0.67
N TYR A 107 -7.43 -3.16 1.71
CA TYR A 107 -6.64 -4.40 1.58
C TYR A 107 -7.36 -5.43 0.70
N ASN A 108 -8.63 -5.69 0.99
CA ASN A 108 -9.43 -6.64 0.22
C ASN A 108 -9.54 -6.25 -1.26
N PHE A 109 -9.63 -4.96 -1.56
CA PHE A 109 -9.56 -4.48 -2.94
C PHE A 109 -8.18 -4.71 -3.57
N LEU A 110 -7.09 -4.35 -2.88
CA LEU A 110 -5.72 -4.48 -3.42
C LEU A 110 -5.33 -5.94 -3.68
N PHE A 111 -5.69 -6.84 -2.78
CA PHE A 111 -5.30 -8.26 -2.84
C PHE A 111 -6.42 -9.16 -3.41
N SER A 112 -7.60 -8.61 -3.72
CA SER A 112 -8.80 -9.38 -4.09
C SER A 112 -9.12 -10.49 -3.07
N SER A 113 -9.01 -10.16 -1.79
CA SER A 113 -9.31 -11.04 -0.66
C SER A 113 -10.65 -10.69 -0.02
N SER A 114 -11.03 -11.46 1.00
CA SER A 114 -12.24 -11.24 1.81
C SER A 114 -11.94 -11.37 3.30
N LEU A 115 -10.85 -10.73 3.76
CA LEU A 115 -10.46 -10.72 5.17
C LEU A 115 -11.37 -9.81 5.99
N THR A 116 -11.61 -10.20 7.23
CA THR A 116 -12.28 -9.35 8.23
C THR A 116 -11.26 -8.51 8.99
N PRO A 117 -11.68 -7.43 9.68
CA PRO A 117 -10.81 -6.63 10.53
C PRO A 117 -9.99 -7.46 11.52
N GLU A 118 -10.61 -8.46 12.15
CA GLU A 118 -9.94 -9.33 13.14
C GLU A 118 -8.84 -10.17 12.49
N ARG A 119 -9.05 -10.61 11.24
CA ARG A 119 -8.03 -11.35 10.48
C ARG A 119 -6.86 -10.46 10.10
N ILE A 120 -7.11 -9.20 9.73
CA ILE A 120 -6.06 -8.21 9.48
C ILE A 120 -5.20 -7.99 10.73
N MET A 121 -5.82 -7.88 11.91
CA MET A 121 -5.10 -7.73 13.18
C MET A 121 -4.11 -8.87 13.45
N THR A 122 -4.47 -10.10 13.08
CA THR A 122 -3.59 -11.28 13.23
C THR A 122 -2.58 -11.45 12.09
N SER A 123 -2.69 -10.65 11.02
CA SER A 123 -1.85 -10.75 9.81
C SER A 123 -0.79 -9.64 9.75
N SER A 124 -0.46 -9.02 10.89
CA SER A 124 0.56 -7.98 10.97
C SER A 124 1.88 -8.48 10.40
N THR A 125 2.45 -7.75 9.46
CA THR A 125 3.57 -8.21 8.65
C THR A 125 4.55 -7.07 8.42
N MET A 126 5.84 -7.35 8.54
CA MET A 126 6.90 -6.38 8.31
C MET A 126 7.91 -6.91 7.29
N GLY A 127 8.00 -6.25 6.13
CA GLY A 127 9.07 -6.49 5.16
C GLY A 127 8.83 -7.67 4.22
N SER A 128 7.61 -8.21 4.16
CA SER A 128 7.30 -9.37 3.33
C SER A 128 7.34 -9.00 1.85
N PRO A 129 7.82 -9.92 0.98
CA PRO A 129 7.77 -9.71 -0.45
C PRO A 129 6.32 -9.74 -0.95
N VAL A 130 6.03 -8.86 -1.89
CA VAL A 130 4.75 -8.85 -2.60
C VAL A 130 4.98 -8.69 -4.11
N SER A 131 4.28 -9.47 -4.91
CA SER A 131 4.39 -9.44 -6.36
C SER A 131 3.31 -8.54 -6.97
N PHE A 132 3.72 -7.63 -7.85
CA PHE A 132 2.84 -6.78 -8.64
C PHE A 132 3.45 -6.51 -10.02
N ALA A 133 2.68 -6.72 -11.09
CA ALA A 133 3.11 -6.52 -12.48
C ALA A 133 4.46 -7.19 -12.84
N GLY A 134 4.74 -8.38 -12.28
CA GLY A 134 5.98 -9.12 -12.52
C GLY A 134 7.20 -8.61 -11.74
N LYS A 135 7.03 -7.64 -10.84
CA LYS A 135 8.07 -7.10 -9.96
C LYS A 135 7.76 -7.42 -8.50
N ASN A 136 8.81 -7.53 -7.69
CA ASN A 136 8.69 -7.71 -6.26
C ASN A 136 8.90 -6.37 -5.54
N PHE A 137 8.00 -6.09 -4.61
CA PHE A 137 8.05 -4.93 -3.73
C PHE A 137 8.12 -5.41 -2.29
N GLU A 138 8.56 -4.52 -1.41
CA GLU A 138 8.43 -4.75 0.02
C GLU A 138 7.07 -4.24 0.50
N TYR A 139 6.43 -5.06 1.34
CA TYR A 139 5.12 -4.83 1.89
C TYR A 139 5.16 -4.87 3.43
N THR A 140 4.45 -3.92 4.05
CA THR A 140 4.20 -3.92 5.49
C THR A 140 2.73 -3.65 5.78
N LEU A 141 2.21 -4.28 6.83
CA LEU A 141 0.90 -4.04 7.41
C LEU A 141 1.04 -4.07 8.92
N LEU A 142 0.89 -2.91 9.54
CA LEU A 142 1.13 -2.71 10.97
C LEU A 142 0.09 -1.77 11.56
N PRO A 143 -0.14 -1.79 12.88
CA PRO A 143 -0.80 -0.69 13.58
C PRO A 143 -0.07 0.63 13.30
N ASP A 144 -0.82 1.72 13.17
CA ASP A 144 -0.29 3.06 12.97
C ASP A 144 -0.17 3.78 14.32
N ASP A 145 0.95 4.45 14.56
CA ASP A 145 1.22 5.19 15.79
C ASP A 145 0.42 6.50 15.89
N TYR A 146 -0.33 6.88 14.85
CA TYR A 146 -1.14 8.11 14.83
C TYR A 146 -2.28 8.11 15.84
N GLU A 147 -3.08 7.04 15.89
CA GLU A 147 -4.20 6.90 16.81
C GLU A 147 -4.53 5.41 17.03
N ALA A 148 -5.00 5.05 18.23
CA ALA A 148 -5.38 3.68 18.53
C ALA A 148 -6.46 3.15 17.56
N GLY A 149 -6.25 1.97 17.00
CA GLY A 149 -7.16 1.37 16.02
C GLY A 149 -6.87 1.74 14.57
N TYR A 150 -5.89 2.63 14.32
CA TYR A 150 -5.41 2.90 12.97
C TYR A 150 -4.39 1.86 12.54
N TRP A 151 -4.37 1.61 11.24
CA TRP A 151 -3.49 0.67 10.59
C TRP A 151 -2.88 1.31 9.36
N VAL A 152 -1.69 0.84 8.99
CA VAL A 152 -0.96 1.33 7.83
C VAL A 152 -0.55 0.17 6.93
N LEU A 153 -0.88 0.30 5.65
CA LEU A 153 -0.41 -0.52 4.55
C LEU A 153 0.67 0.25 3.82
N THR A 154 1.87 -0.30 3.70
CA THR A 154 2.97 0.35 2.98
C THR A 154 3.55 -0.58 1.93
N PHE A 155 3.87 -0.01 0.77
CA PHE A 155 4.52 -0.66 -0.35
C PHE A 155 5.70 0.19 -0.80
N ARG A 156 6.86 -0.44 -1.00
CA ARG A 156 8.06 0.25 -1.50
C ARG A 156 8.87 -0.61 -2.46
N ASN A 157 9.55 0.05 -3.39
CA ASN A 157 10.58 -0.62 -4.19
C ASN A 157 11.69 -1.11 -3.25
N ARG A 158 12.16 -2.35 -3.46
CA ARG A 158 13.39 -2.86 -2.83
C ARG A 158 14.62 -2.21 -3.45
#